data_AF-A0AAF0MN13-F1
#
_entry.id   AF-A0AAF0MN13-F1
#
_cell.length_a   1.000
_cell.length_b   1.000
_cell.length_c   1.000
_cell.angle_alpha   90.00
_cell.angle_beta   90.00
_cell.angle_gamma   90.00
#
_symmetry.space_group_name_H-M   'P 1'
#
loop_
_entity.id
_entity.type
_entity.pdbx_description
1 polymer ?
#
loop_
_entity_poly.entity_id
_entity_poly.type
_entity_poly.pdbx_seq_one_letter_code
_entity_poly.pdbx_strand_id
1 'polypeptide(L)' 'MERKIRTAPTSVKIPPNILQFVDKDVETSGEFSSRTDWIVAAMREFMARRIDILSKRKELFENDGSEKKD' A
#
# COMPACT_ATOMS: atom_id res chain seq x y z
N MET A 1 -5.20 -18.28 -24.83
CA MET A 1 -5.70 -16.88 -24.82
C MET A 1 -5.97 -16.53 -23.37
N GLU A 2 -5.06 -15.83 -22.70
CA GLU A 2 -5.25 -15.43 -21.30
C GLU A 2 -6.42 -14.45 -21.21
N ARG A 3 -7.40 -14.77 -20.35
CA ARG A 3 -8.51 -13.86 -20.07
C ARG A 3 -7.93 -12.65 -19.32
N LYS A 4 -7.86 -11.48 -19.97
CA LYS A 4 -7.63 -10.21 -19.28
C LYS A 4 -8.69 -10.08 -18.19
N ILE A 5 -8.28 -10.23 -16.93
CA ILE A 5 -9.14 -9.92 -15.78
C ILE A 5 -9.46 -8.44 -15.88
N ARG A 6 -10.70 -8.11 -16.25
CA ARG A 6 -11.17 -6.72 -16.25
C ARG A 6 -11.51 -6.36 -14.82
N THR A 7 -10.64 -5.61 -14.18
CA THR A 7 -10.93 -5.00 -12.88
C THR A 7 -12.12 -4.05 -13.04
N ALA A 8 -13.09 -4.15 -12.13
CA ALA A 8 -14.23 -3.26 -12.14
C ALA A 8 -13.76 -1.82 -11.81
N PRO A 9 -14.25 -0.79 -12.55
CA PRO A 9 -13.93 0.59 -12.22
C PRO A 9 -14.46 0.91 -10.82
N THR A 10 -13.60 1.46 -9.97
CA THR A 10 -13.93 1.83 -8.59
C THR A 10 -13.63 3.31 -8.39
N SER A 11 -14.56 4.03 -7.78
CA SER A 11 -14.38 5.43 -7.42
C SER A 11 -13.95 5.54 -5.95
N VAL A 12 -12.97 6.39 -5.68
CA VAL A 12 -12.46 6.68 -4.33
C VAL A 12 -12.48 8.18 -4.09
N LYS A 13 -12.78 8.59 -2.86
CA LYS A 13 -12.69 10.00 -2.45
C LYS A 13 -11.27 10.28 -1.96
N ILE A 14 -10.60 11.25 -2.58
CA ILE A 14 -9.24 11.66 -2.23
C ILE A 14 -9.29 13.14 -1.84
N PRO A 15 -8.72 13.53 -0.68
CA PRO A 15 -8.58 14.93 -0.30
C PRO A 15 -7.84 15.74 -1.39
N PRO A 16 -8.26 16.99 -1.70
CA PRO A 16 -7.69 17.76 -2.80
C PRO A 16 -6.18 17.98 -2.69
N ASN A 17 -5.68 18.21 -1.47
CA ASN A 17 -4.26 18.39 -1.20
C ASN A 17 -3.44 17.13 -1.54
N ILE A 18 -3.98 15.94 -1.27
CA ILE A 18 -3.31 14.67 -1.60
C ILE A 18 -3.32 14.48 -3.12
N LEU A 19 -4.45 14.74 -3.78
CA LEU A 19 -4.56 14.60 -5.23
C LEU A 19 -3.54 15.47 -5.97
N GLN A 20 -3.29 16.69 -5.49
CA GLN A 20 -2.25 17.58 -6.05
C GLN A 20 -0.83 16.99 -5.96
N PHE A 21 -0.51 16.27 -4.87
CA PHE A 21 0.77 15.58 -4.76
C PHE A 21 0.88 14.42 -5.74
N VAL A 22 -0.19 13.63 -5.89
CA VAL A 22 -0.23 12.54 -6.88
C VAL A 22 -0.02 13.08 -8.30
N ASP A 23 -0.73 14.15 -8.65
CA ASP A 23 -0.63 14.78 -9.96
C ASP A 23 0.78 15.27 -10.25
N LYS A 24 1.37 16.00 -9.30
CA LYS A 24 2.75 16.48 -9.42
C LYS A 24 3.74 15.34 -9.57
N ASP A 25 3.58 14.26 -8.81
CA ASP A 25 4.53 13.14 -8.85
C ASP A 25 4.45 12.38 -10.18
N VAL A 26 3.24 12.12 -10.68
CA VAL A 26 3.02 11.52 -12.02
C VAL A 26 3.63 12.38 -13.12
N GLU A 27 3.49 13.70 -13.04
CA GLU A 27 4.03 14.63 -14.05
C GLU A 27 5.56 14.76 -14.01
N THR A 28 6.18 14.61 -12.83
CA THR A 28 7.61 14.95 -12.65
C THR A 28 8.54 13.75 -12.55
N SER A 29 8.09 12.62 -11.98
CA SER A 29 8.96 11.45 -11.78
C SER A 29 9.13 10.61 -13.04
N GLY A 30 8.11 10.58 -13.92
CA GLY A 30 8.04 9.66 -15.05
C GLY A 30 7.93 8.18 -14.65
N GLU A 31 7.80 7.88 -13.36
CA GLU A 31 7.72 6.51 -12.83
C GLU A 31 6.35 5.87 -13.10
N PHE A 32 5.30 6.70 -13.18
CA PHE A 32 3.93 6.23 -13.33
C PHE A 32 3.29 6.82 -14.59
N SER A 33 2.60 5.97 -15.36
CA SER A 33 1.93 6.38 -16.60
C SER A 33 0.58 7.07 -16.35
N SER A 34 0.02 6.88 -15.15
CA SER A 34 -1.28 7.42 -14.76
C SER A 34 -1.43 7.54 -13.25
N ARG A 35 -2.40 8.34 -12.80
CA ARG A 35 -2.84 8.40 -11.40
C ARG A 35 -3.24 7.03 -10.87
N THR A 36 -3.85 6.20 -11.71
CA THR A 36 -4.29 4.86 -11.31
C THR A 36 -3.10 3.97 -10.97
N ASP A 37 -2.06 3.99 -11.79
CA ASP A 37 -0.84 3.21 -11.54
C ASP A 37 -0.16 3.64 -10.25
N TRP A 38 -0.07 4.96 -10.04
CA TRP A 38 0.47 5.56 -8.82
C TRP A 38 -0.31 5.09 -7.58
N ILE A 39 -1.64 5.20 -7.60
CA ILE A 39 -2.51 4.83 -6.48
C ILE A 39 -2.40 3.32 -6.18
N VAL A 40 -2.35 2.48 -7.21
CA VAL A 40 -2.19 1.03 -7.05
C VAL A 40 -0.83 0.69 -6.43
N ALA A 41 0.25 1.35 -6.85
CA ALA A 41 1.58 1.16 -6.27
C ALA A 41 1.60 1.58 -4.80
N ALA A 42 1.05 2.75 -4.47
CA ALA A 42 0.94 3.24 -3.09
C ALA A 42 0.14 2.28 -2.20
N MET A 43 -0.96 1.70 -2.72
CA MET A 43 -1.74 0.70 -1.99
C MET A 43 -0.94 -0.60 -1.74
N ARG A 44 -0.16 -1.07 -2.71
CA ARG A 44 0.70 -2.25 -2.54
C ARG A 44 1.75 -2.01 -1.47
N GLU A 45 2.40 -0.85 -1.51
CA GLU A 45 3.41 -0.49 -0.53
C GLU A 45 2.82 -0.38 0.88
N PHE A 46 1.66 0.26 1.01
CA PHE A 46 0.94 0.33 2.29
C PHE A 46 0.63 -1.05 2.84
N MET A 47 0.13 -1.98 2.01
CA MET A 47 -0.15 -3.35 2.44
C MET A 47 1.11 -4.08 2.89
N ALA A 48 2.22 -3.95 2.15
CA ALA A 48 3.49 -4.56 2.52
C ALA A 48 4.00 -4.05 3.88
N ARG A 49 3.99 -2.73 4.09
CA ARG A 49 4.37 -2.12 5.38
C ARG A 49 3.41 -2.54 6.51
N ARG A 50 2.11 -2.65 6.23
CA ARG A 50 1.12 -3.10 7.23
C ARG A 50 1.38 -4.54 7.65
N ILE A 51 1.72 -5.43 6.72
CA ILE A 51 2.09 -6.82 7.04
C ILE A 51 3.34 -6.85 7.91
N ASP A 52 4.39 -6.10 7.55
CA ASP A 52 5.63 -6.02 8.32
C ASP A 52 5.38 -5.54 9.77
N ILE A 53 4.57 -4.50 9.96
CA ILE A 53 4.20 -4.00 11.29
C ILE A 53 3.45 -5.07 12.10
N LEU A 54 2.54 -5.81 11.47
CA LEU A 54 1.79 -6.87 12.17
C LEU A 54 2.70 -8.05 12.55
N SER A 55 3.63 -8.45 11.69
CA SER A 55 4.62 -9.48 11.99
C SER A 55 5.51 -9.08 13.17
N LYS A 56 6.06 -7.86 13.15
CA LYS A 56 6.88 -7.33 14.25
C LYS A 56 6.12 -7.27 15.58
N ARG A 57 4.85 -6.86 15.55
CA ARG A 57 4.01 -6.89 16.77
C ARG A 57 3.84 -8.31 17.28
N LYS A 58 3.57 -9.27 16.40
CA LYS A 58 3.41 -10.67 16.77
C LYS A 58 4.68 -11.23 17.43
N GLU A 59 5.85 -10.98 16.85
CA GLU A 59 7.14 -11.39 17.42
C GLU A 59 7.38 -10.80 18.81
N LEU A 60 7.08 -9.50 19.01
CA LEU A 60 7.21 -8.86 20.31
C LEU A 60 6.30 -9.50 21.37
N PHE A 61 5.03 -9.78 21.04
CA PHE A 61 4.08 -10.35 22.00
C PHE A 61 4.25 -11.85 22.21
N GLU A 62 4.79 -12.61 21.25
CA GLU A 62 5.11 -14.02 21.43
C GLU A 62 6.40 -14.22 22.24
N ASN A 63 7.40 -13.36 22.07
CA ASN A 63 8.66 -13.45 22.82
C ASN A 63 8.54 -12.95 24.28
N ASP A 64 7.71 -11.93 24.56
CA ASP A 64 7.45 -11.45 25.94
C ASP A 64 6.67 -12.48 26.78
N GLY A 65 5.95 -13.41 26.14
CA GLY A 65 5.23 -14.50 26.81
C GLY A 65 6.10 -15.70 27.19
N SER A 66 7.28 -15.83 26.58
CA SER A 66 8.18 -16.99 26.77
C SER A 66 9.28 -16.79 27.82
N GLU A 67 9.58 -15.58 28.26
CA GLU A 67 10.64 -15.33 29.27
C GLU A 67 10.17 -15.45 30.74
N LYS A 68 8.94 -15.91 31.00
CA LYS A 68 8.43 -16.19 32.36
C LYS A 68 8.18 -17.67 32.63
N LYS A 69 9.09 -18.54 32.23
CA LYS A 69 9.25 -19.89 32.81
C LYS A 69 10.71 -20.30 32.71
N ASP A 70 11.47 -20.06 33.77
CA ASP A 70 12.24 -21.05 34.54
C ASP A 70 13.09 -20.37 35.63
#